data_AF-Q9I956-F1
#
_entry.id   AF-Q9I956-F1
#
_cell.length_a   1.000
_cell.length_b   1.000
_cell.length_c   1.000
_cell.angle_alpha   90.00
_cell.angle_beta   90.00
_cell.angle_gamma   90.00
#
_symmetry.space_group_name_H-M   'P 1'
#
loop_
_entity.id
_entity.type
_entity.pdbx_description
1 polymer ?
#
loop_
_entity_poly.entity_id
_entity_poly.type
_entity_poly.pdbx_seq_one_letter_code
_entity_poly.pdbx_strand_id
1 'polypeptide(L)'
;MELTAVVLLVIAAHALAKPISSEEKDKVLFAEKYLRRYYGMPAGLQGKEKTSDVMYKKKIQEMQEFFKLNVTGKLDDDTLELMEMARCGVPDVAEYNHFPNDLKWKTTEVTFRILNYTPDLRKADVDRAVRNGLNVWSSVTPLKFKKLYEGNADIMISFGAREHGDFNPFDGPDGLLAHAYPPGNGIGGDTHFDEDETWTKDFHEFNLFLVAAHEFGHALGMAHSSDPGSLMYPVYSYGKGYPLSEDDIKGIQSLYGENPNHRRIKPKPDAPSKCDPELSFDAVTELRGETIIFKDRFYWRLHSQIPEPEQTLIKSTWPEIPNKVDAAYENPEKDVVIIFSGIKMWALNGYNLVDGYPKYIHKLGLPKTVRKIDAAVNIRDTGKTLLFVEEEYWSYDERTGTMDSGYPRSIEEDFPGIGDEVDAAAYHFGYLYFYHEHIQFEYSYNSRKVMRIMRANSILNC
;
A
#
# COMPACT_ATOMS: atom_id res chain seq x y z
N MET A 1 -3.51 2.39 65.37
CA MET A 1 -4.26 1.71 64.30
C MET A 1 -5.06 2.76 63.54
N GLU A 2 -4.40 3.79 62.99
CA GLU A 2 -5.06 4.88 62.25
C GLU A 2 -4.20 5.47 61.11
N LEU A 3 -2.94 5.03 60.93
CA LEU A 3 -2.08 5.51 59.83
C LEU A 3 -2.18 4.68 58.54
N THR A 4 -2.70 3.45 58.59
CA THR A 4 -2.81 2.57 57.42
C THR A 4 -4.05 2.84 56.57
N ALA A 5 -5.10 3.43 57.14
CA ALA A 5 -6.34 3.73 56.42
C ALA A 5 -6.24 4.96 55.50
N VAL A 6 -5.41 5.94 55.85
CA VAL A 6 -5.26 7.18 55.07
C VAL A 6 -4.42 6.96 53.80
N VAL A 7 -3.43 6.08 53.84
CA VAL A 7 -2.59 5.75 52.67
C VAL A 7 -3.37 4.96 51.60
N LEU A 8 -4.30 4.08 52.01
CA LEU A 8 -5.17 3.35 51.09
C LEU A 8 -6.22 4.24 50.39
N LEU A 9 -6.67 5.31 51.04
CA LEU A 9 -7.60 6.30 50.44
C LEU A 9 -6.90 7.24 49.46
N VAL A 10 -5.61 7.54 49.66
CA VAL A 10 -4.81 8.36 48.72
C VAL A 10 -4.37 7.56 47.49
N ILE A 11 -4.13 6.25 47.63
CA ILE A 11 -3.82 5.37 46.49
C ILE A 11 -5.09 5.03 45.69
N ALA A 12 -6.25 4.87 46.34
CA ALA A 12 -7.53 4.66 45.64
C ALA A 12 -7.98 5.89 44.81
N ALA A 13 -7.57 7.11 45.20
CA ALA A 13 -7.87 8.33 44.45
C ALA A 13 -7.01 8.49 43.16
N HIS A 14 -5.88 7.79 43.04
CA HIS A 14 -5.02 7.81 41.84
C HIS A 14 -5.25 6.61 40.91
N ALA A 15 -6.16 5.70 41.26
CA ALA A 15 -6.59 4.57 40.42
C ALA A 15 -7.99 4.78 39.82
N LEU A 16 -8.47 6.04 39.76
CA LEU A 16 -9.57 6.38 38.87
C LEU A 16 -9.02 6.39 37.45
N ALA A 17 -9.38 5.36 36.67
CA ALA A 17 -9.20 5.35 35.23
C ALA A 17 -9.62 6.72 34.70
N LYS A 18 -8.66 7.44 34.08
CA LYS A 18 -8.98 8.71 33.44
C LYS A 18 -10.15 8.46 32.48
N PRO A 19 -11.20 9.30 32.48
CA PRO A 19 -12.24 9.17 31.49
C PRO A 19 -11.57 9.25 30.11
N ILE A 20 -11.80 8.22 29.29
CA ILE A 20 -11.36 8.17 27.90
C ILE A 20 -11.77 9.49 27.24
N SER A 21 -10.81 10.15 26.58
CA SER A 21 -11.04 11.43 25.91
C SER A 21 -12.13 11.28 24.84
N SER A 22 -12.83 12.36 24.48
CA SER A 22 -13.86 12.29 23.43
C SER A 22 -13.30 11.73 22.12
N GLU A 23 -12.07 12.11 21.78
CA GLU A 23 -11.37 11.66 20.57
C GLU A 23 -11.06 10.16 20.58
N GLU A 24 -10.60 9.61 21.70
CA GLU A 24 -10.39 8.15 21.82
C GLU A 24 -11.71 7.37 21.74
N LYS A 25 -12.83 7.92 22.23
CA LYS A 25 -14.14 7.28 22.07
C LYS A 25 -14.60 7.23 20.61
N ASP A 26 -14.33 8.30 19.86
CA ASP A 26 -14.68 8.37 18.44
C ASP A 26 -13.86 7.36 17.63
N LYS A 27 -12.56 7.21 17.91
CA LYS A 27 -11.67 6.21 17.30
C LYS A 27 -12.16 4.77 17.55
N VAL A 28 -12.52 4.45 18.80
CA VAL A 28 -13.06 3.12 19.15
C VAL A 28 -14.39 2.86 18.44
N LEU A 29 -15.28 3.85 18.39
CA LEU A 29 -16.57 3.72 17.70
C LEU A 29 -16.38 3.51 16.19
N PHE A 30 -15.44 4.21 15.58
CA PHE A 30 -15.06 4.03 14.18
C PHE A 30 -14.56 2.61 13.92
N ALA A 31 -13.58 2.15 14.69
CA ALA A 31 -13.06 0.78 14.60
C ALA A 31 -14.14 -0.28 14.84
N GLU A 32 -15.07 -0.06 15.78
CA GLU A 32 -16.21 -0.97 15.95
C GLU A 32 -17.08 -1.06 14.69
N LYS A 33 -17.40 0.07 14.04
CA LYS A 33 -18.18 0.07 12.80
C LYS A 33 -17.43 -0.67 11.69
N TYR A 34 -16.12 -0.44 11.57
CA TYR A 34 -15.25 -1.11 10.62
C TYR A 34 -15.28 -2.64 10.81
N LEU A 35 -15.04 -3.11 12.04
CA LEU A 35 -15.04 -4.55 12.35
C LEU A 35 -16.42 -5.21 12.19
N ARG A 36 -17.50 -4.47 12.43
CA ARG A 36 -18.87 -4.96 12.17
C ARG A 36 -19.10 -5.17 10.68
N ARG A 37 -18.70 -4.21 9.85
CA ARG A 37 -18.89 -4.28 8.40
C ARG A 37 -18.00 -5.33 7.75
N TYR A 38 -16.70 -5.26 7.99
CA TYR A 38 -15.73 -6.04 7.20
C TYR A 38 -15.36 -7.38 7.83
N TYR A 39 -15.50 -7.51 9.15
CA TYR A 39 -15.10 -8.70 9.90
C TYR A 39 -16.27 -9.42 10.59
N GLY A 40 -17.51 -9.04 10.28
CA GLY A 40 -18.70 -9.71 10.80
C GLY A 40 -18.80 -9.67 12.33
N MET A 41 -18.28 -8.63 12.97
CA MET A 41 -18.44 -8.44 14.41
C MET A 41 -19.94 -8.25 14.73
N PRO A 42 -20.56 -9.07 15.60
CA PRO A 42 -21.95 -8.89 16.00
C PRO A 42 -22.17 -7.55 16.72
N ALA A 43 -23.35 -6.95 16.55
CA ALA A 43 -23.76 -5.83 17.37
C ALA A 43 -23.88 -6.27 18.84
N GLY A 44 -23.12 -5.64 19.75
CA GLY A 44 -23.16 -5.99 21.16
C GLY A 44 -24.54 -5.78 21.77
N LEU A 45 -25.13 -6.83 22.36
CA LEU A 45 -26.25 -6.66 23.29
C LEU A 45 -25.72 -5.92 24.53
N GLN A 46 -26.29 -4.75 24.84
CA GLN A 46 -26.00 -4.02 26.08
C GLN A 46 -26.11 -4.99 27.27
N GLY A 47 -25.00 -5.31 27.94
CA GLY A 47 -25.03 -6.08 29.20
C GLY A 47 -23.89 -7.04 29.53
N LYS A 48 -22.87 -7.24 28.66
CA LYS A 48 -21.68 -8.06 29.02
C LYS A 48 -20.37 -7.48 28.48
N GLU A 49 -19.87 -6.45 29.16
CA GLU A 49 -18.61 -5.75 28.83
C GLU A 49 -17.39 -6.69 28.64
N LYS A 50 -17.30 -7.81 29.36
CA LYS A 50 -16.14 -8.71 29.23
C LYS A 50 -16.11 -9.56 27.96
N THR A 51 -17.26 -9.88 27.37
CA THR A 51 -17.32 -10.67 26.13
C THR A 51 -17.18 -9.81 24.88
N SER A 52 -17.57 -8.53 24.93
CA SER A 52 -17.34 -7.57 23.85
C SER A 52 -15.85 -7.29 23.67
N ASP A 53 -15.08 -7.10 24.75
CA ASP A 53 -13.65 -6.78 24.66
C ASP A 53 -12.81 -7.92 24.06
N VAL A 54 -13.11 -9.17 24.42
CA VAL A 54 -12.41 -10.34 23.88
C VAL A 54 -12.71 -10.51 22.39
N MET A 55 -13.97 -10.30 21.99
CA MET A 55 -14.38 -10.39 20.59
C MET A 55 -13.79 -9.25 19.76
N TYR A 56 -13.82 -8.02 20.28
CA TYR A 56 -13.22 -6.84 19.67
C TYR A 56 -11.73 -7.06 19.42
N LYS A 57 -10.98 -7.48 20.45
CA LYS A 57 -9.57 -7.84 20.32
C LYS A 57 -9.33 -8.90 19.25
N LYS A 58 -10.12 -9.97 19.23
CA LYS A 58 -9.98 -11.04 18.23
C LYS A 58 -10.22 -10.52 16.81
N LYS A 59 -11.21 -9.64 16.62
CA LYS A 59 -11.55 -9.07 15.32
C LYS A 59 -10.49 -8.09 14.84
N ILE A 60 -9.86 -7.32 15.74
CA ILE A 60 -8.65 -6.56 15.43
C ILE A 60 -7.51 -7.49 15.00
N GLN A 61 -7.26 -8.59 15.71
CA GLN A 61 -6.20 -9.53 15.34
C GLN A 61 -6.41 -10.14 13.94
N GLU A 62 -7.65 -10.51 13.63
CA GLU A 62 -8.04 -11.03 12.31
C GLU A 62 -7.85 -9.99 11.20
N MET A 63 -8.14 -8.72 11.50
CA MET A 63 -7.89 -7.60 10.60
C MET A 63 -6.40 -7.35 10.38
N GLN A 64 -5.62 -7.26 11.46
CA GLN A 64 -4.17 -7.09 11.40
C GLN A 64 -3.51 -8.24 10.64
N GLU A 65 -3.95 -9.48 10.86
CA GLU A 65 -3.46 -10.65 10.13
C GLU A 65 -3.78 -10.57 8.62
N PHE A 66 -5.01 -10.17 8.26
CA PHE A 66 -5.40 -10.00 6.86
C PHE A 66 -4.54 -8.95 6.14
N PHE A 67 -4.28 -7.81 6.78
CA PHE A 67 -3.47 -6.73 6.23
C PHE A 67 -1.96 -6.89 6.45
N LYS A 68 -1.52 -8.03 7.04
CA LYS A 68 -0.12 -8.33 7.38
C LYS A 68 0.54 -7.29 8.29
N LEU A 69 -0.25 -6.65 9.14
CA LEU A 69 0.21 -5.80 10.23
C LEU A 69 0.69 -6.66 11.41
N ASN A 70 1.34 -6.02 12.37
CA ASN A 70 1.69 -6.68 13.63
C ASN A 70 0.42 -7.07 14.41
N VAL A 71 0.26 -8.35 14.71
CA VAL A 71 -0.96 -8.90 15.33
C VAL A 71 -0.98 -8.65 16.85
N THR A 72 -1.25 -7.40 17.23
CA THR A 72 -1.31 -6.94 18.63
C THR A 72 -2.68 -7.14 19.28
N GLY A 73 -3.74 -7.11 18.47
CA GLY A 73 -5.13 -7.01 18.93
C GLY A 73 -5.46 -5.68 19.59
N LYS A 74 -4.64 -4.64 19.35
CA LYS A 74 -4.85 -3.29 19.85
C LYS A 74 -5.14 -2.36 18.67
N LEU A 75 -5.90 -1.29 18.93
CA LEU A 75 -6.09 -0.21 17.98
C LEU A 75 -4.88 0.73 18.09
N ASP A 76 -3.74 0.32 17.53
CA ASP A 76 -2.55 1.14 17.37
C ASP A 76 -2.68 2.09 16.16
N ASP A 77 -1.77 3.06 16.06
CA ASP A 77 -1.87 4.15 15.07
C ASP A 77 -1.86 3.61 13.63
N ASP A 78 -1.04 2.60 13.32
CA ASP A 78 -0.99 2.00 11.97
C ASP A 78 -2.27 1.21 11.64
N THR A 79 -2.86 0.51 12.63
CA THR A 79 -4.17 -0.13 12.46
C THR A 79 -5.25 0.92 12.14
N LEU A 80 -5.23 2.06 12.84
CA LEU A 80 -6.20 3.13 12.62
C LEU A 80 -5.99 3.83 11.27
N GLU A 81 -4.75 4.16 10.91
CA GLU A 81 -4.40 4.77 9.62
C GLU A 81 -4.89 3.89 8.47
N LEU A 82 -4.70 2.56 8.56
CA LEU A 82 -5.19 1.63 7.55
C LEU A 82 -6.72 1.55 7.50
N MET A 83 -7.40 1.58 8.66
CA MET A 83 -8.88 1.59 8.71
C MET A 83 -9.47 2.85 8.08
N GLU A 84 -8.76 3.96 8.12
CA GLU A 84 -9.16 5.26 7.54
C GLU A 84 -8.94 5.33 6.02
N MET A 85 -8.22 4.38 5.42
CA MET A 85 -7.98 4.38 3.98
C MET A 85 -9.24 4.00 3.20
N ALA A 86 -9.48 4.75 2.11
CA ALA A 86 -10.53 4.47 1.14
C ALA A 86 -10.46 3.03 0.61
N ARG A 87 -11.59 2.32 0.61
CA ARG A 87 -11.61 0.87 0.32
C ARG A 87 -12.92 0.39 -0.31
N CYS A 88 -12.89 -0.87 -0.78
CA CYS A 88 -14.07 -1.63 -1.18
C CYS A 88 -14.97 -1.95 0.04
N GLY A 89 -16.28 -1.90 -0.18
CA GLY A 89 -17.31 -2.14 0.82
C GLY A 89 -17.62 -3.59 1.16
N VAL A 90 -17.03 -4.54 0.43
CA VAL A 90 -17.22 -5.99 0.62
C VAL A 90 -16.45 -6.48 1.85
N PRO A 91 -17.00 -7.41 2.66
CA PRO A 91 -16.30 -7.96 3.82
C PRO A 91 -15.03 -8.76 3.49
N ASP A 92 -14.01 -8.65 4.34
CA ASP A 92 -12.70 -9.29 4.11
C ASP A 92 -12.67 -10.78 4.45
N VAL A 93 -13.50 -11.21 5.41
CA VAL A 93 -13.36 -12.56 6.03
C VAL A 93 -14.63 -13.41 6.05
N ALA A 94 -15.73 -13.01 5.39
CA ALA A 94 -17.04 -13.59 5.72
C ALA A 94 -18.00 -14.02 4.59
N GLU A 95 -17.74 -13.83 3.29
CA GLU A 95 -18.78 -14.19 2.28
C GLU A 95 -18.36 -15.19 1.20
N TYR A 96 -17.06 -15.31 0.89
CA TYR A 96 -16.59 -16.26 -0.13
C TYR A 96 -16.30 -17.67 0.40
N ASN A 97 -16.19 -17.83 1.73
CA ASN A 97 -15.93 -19.12 2.38
C ASN A 97 -17.20 -19.89 2.79
N HIS A 98 -18.39 -19.29 2.69
CA HIS A 98 -19.63 -19.96 3.09
C HIS A 98 -20.32 -20.76 1.98
N PHE A 99 -19.78 -20.73 0.76
CA PHE A 99 -20.25 -21.56 -0.35
C PHE A 99 -19.08 -22.38 -0.92
N PRO A 100 -19.11 -23.72 -0.79
CA PRO A 100 -18.07 -24.55 -1.39
C PRO A 100 -18.14 -24.45 -2.93
N ASN A 101 -17.08 -23.91 -3.54
CA ASN A 101 -16.68 -24.10 -4.94
C ASN A 101 -17.60 -23.63 -6.10
N ASP A 102 -18.69 -22.88 -5.85
CA ASP A 102 -19.68 -22.56 -6.90
C ASP A 102 -20.12 -21.08 -7.01
N LEU A 103 -19.42 -20.11 -6.38
CA LEU A 103 -19.67 -18.67 -6.58
C LEU A 103 -19.13 -18.19 -7.94
N LYS A 104 -19.65 -18.75 -9.04
CA LYS A 104 -19.27 -18.36 -10.40
C LYS A 104 -20.48 -18.39 -11.34
N TRP A 105 -20.39 -17.62 -12.41
CA TRP A 105 -21.38 -17.71 -13.48
C TRP A 105 -21.31 -19.07 -14.17
N LYS A 106 -22.48 -19.67 -14.43
CA LYS A 106 -22.60 -20.97 -15.12
C LYS A 106 -22.32 -20.86 -16.61
N THR A 107 -22.37 -19.65 -17.16
CA THR A 107 -22.13 -19.34 -18.57
C THR A 107 -20.88 -18.47 -18.71
N THR A 108 -20.22 -18.57 -19.86
CA THR A 108 -19.09 -17.69 -20.19
C THR A 108 -19.52 -16.40 -20.89
N GLU A 109 -20.77 -16.31 -21.37
CA GLU A 109 -21.37 -15.05 -21.79
C GLU A 109 -22.14 -14.49 -20.60
N VAL A 110 -21.65 -13.35 -20.08
CA VAL A 110 -22.22 -12.60 -18.95
C VAL A 110 -22.71 -11.26 -19.47
N THR A 111 -23.94 -10.90 -19.16
CA THR A 111 -24.56 -9.65 -19.58
C THR A 111 -24.42 -8.58 -18.52
N PHE A 112 -24.32 -7.32 -18.93
CA PHE A 112 -24.28 -6.20 -17.98
C PHE A 112 -25.13 -5.02 -18.47
N ARG A 113 -25.61 -4.20 -17.54
CA ARG A 113 -26.39 -2.99 -17.83
C ARG A 113 -26.05 -1.87 -16.86
N ILE A 114 -25.83 -0.67 -17.40
CA ILE A 114 -25.64 0.55 -16.61
C ILE A 114 -27.02 1.22 -16.44
N LEU A 115 -27.47 1.37 -15.20
CA LEU A 115 -28.79 1.89 -14.84
C LEU A 115 -28.82 3.42 -14.84
N ASN A 116 -27.82 4.04 -14.25
CA ASN A 116 -27.63 5.49 -14.18
C ASN A 116 -26.13 5.83 -14.29
N TYR A 117 -25.80 7.12 -14.29
CA TYR A 117 -24.46 7.62 -14.54
C TYR A 117 -24.15 8.76 -13.57
N THR A 118 -22.94 8.75 -13.01
CA THR A 118 -22.36 9.88 -12.27
C THR A 118 -22.30 11.17 -13.11
N PRO A 119 -22.54 12.35 -12.52
CA PRO A 119 -22.40 13.63 -13.21
C PRO A 119 -20.94 14.08 -13.37
N ASP A 120 -19.99 13.49 -12.65
CA ASP A 120 -18.57 13.89 -12.65
C ASP A 120 -17.88 13.60 -13.98
N LEU A 121 -18.35 12.54 -14.66
CA LEU A 121 -17.80 12.06 -15.91
C LEU A 121 -18.85 12.09 -17.02
N ARG A 122 -18.38 12.33 -18.25
CA ARG A 122 -19.23 12.16 -19.43
C ARG A 122 -19.68 10.69 -19.50
N LYS A 123 -20.93 10.44 -19.88
CA LYS A 123 -21.47 9.07 -20.08
C LYS A 123 -20.57 8.16 -20.90
N ALA A 124 -19.93 8.70 -21.95
CA ALA A 124 -19.00 7.96 -22.79
C ALA A 124 -17.72 7.52 -22.07
N ASP A 125 -17.27 8.29 -21.06
CA ASP A 125 -16.11 7.97 -20.24
C ASP A 125 -16.46 6.93 -19.16
N VAL A 126 -17.66 7.02 -18.55
CA VAL A 126 -18.21 5.96 -17.68
C VAL A 126 -18.37 4.64 -18.45
N ASP A 127 -18.99 4.68 -19.64
CA ASP A 127 -19.12 3.53 -20.52
C ASP A 127 -17.77 2.90 -20.88
N ARG A 128 -16.72 3.72 -20.98
CA ARG A 128 -15.37 3.27 -21.28
C ARG A 128 -14.73 2.63 -20.06
N ALA A 129 -14.87 3.24 -18.88
CA ALA A 129 -14.35 2.71 -17.62
C ALA A 129 -14.96 1.33 -17.32
N VAL A 130 -16.29 1.22 -17.36
CA VAL A 130 -17.02 -0.06 -17.15
C VAL A 130 -16.57 -1.12 -18.15
N ARG A 131 -16.57 -0.81 -19.44
CA ARG A 131 -16.17 -1.77 -20.47
C ARG A 131 -14.71 -2.21 -20.29
N ASN A 132 -13.82 -1.28 -19.97
CA ASN A 132 -12.42 -1.59 -19.76
C ASN A 132 -12.24 -2.44 -18.49
N GLY A 133 -12.96 -2.16 -17.41
CA GLY A 133 -12.94 -2.95 -16.17
C GLY A 133 -13.34 -4.41 -16.43
N LEU A 134 -14.43 -4.64 -17.16
CA LEU A 134 -14.82 -6.00 -17.58
C LEU A 134 -13.79 -6.63 -18.54
N ASN A 135 -13.22 -5.83 -19.44
CA ASN A 135 -12.23 -6.33 -20.40
C ASN A 135 -10.97 -6.87 -19.72
N VAL A 136 -10.56 -6.30 -18.58
CA VAL A 136 -9.44 -6.79 -17.77
C VAL A 136 -9.61 -8.29 -17.51
N TRP A 137 -10.78 -8.71 -17.00
CA TRP A 137 -11.07 -10.11 -16.70
C TRP A 137 -11.23 -10.99 -17.94
N SER A 138 -11.91 -10.50 -18.99
CA SER A 138 -12.05 -11.25 -20.25
C SER A 138 -10.72 -11.47 -20.98
N SER A 139 -9.71 -10.65 -20.69
CA SER A 139 -8.40 -10.76 -21.35
C SER A 139 -7.60 -11.98 -20.89
N VAL A 140 -7.90 -12.51 -19.70
CA VAL A 140 -7.23 -13.65 -19.07
C VAL A 140 -8.13 -14.87 -18.85
N THR A 141 -9.44 -14.75 -19.14
CA THR A 141 -10.43 -15.85 -19.07
C THR A 141 -11.19 -16.05 -20.38
N PRO A 142 -11.96 -17.15 -20.55
CA PRO A 142 -12.90 -17.31 -21.66
C PRO A 142 -14.16 -16.42 -21.60
N LEU A 143 -14.32 -15.61 -20.55
CA LEU A 143 -15.51 -14.80 -20.33
C LEU A 143 -15.72 -13.76 -21.43
N LYS A 144 -16.98 -13.51 -21.76
CA LYS A 144 -17.42 -12.50 -22.73
C LYS A 144 -18.52 -11.65 -22.12
N PHE A 145 -18.38 -10.34 -22.26
CA PHE A 145 -19.32 -9.39 -21.67
C PHE A 145 -20.17 -8.72 -22.73
N LYS A 146 -21.49 -8.72 -22.52
CA LYS A 146 -22.47 -8.14 -23.45
C LYS A 146 -23.31 -7.08 -22.77
N LYS A 147 -23.22 -5.84 -23.26
CA LYS A 147 -24.05 -4.73 -22.76
C LYS A 147 -25.50 -4.91 -23.20
N LEU A 148 -26.43 -4.83 -22.26
CA LEU A 148 -27.86 -4.68 -22.52
C LEU A 148 -28.27 -3.22 -22.29
N TYR A 149 -29.32 -2.79 -22.99
CA TYR A 149 -29.88 -1.43 -22.88
C TYR A 149 -31.25 -1.43 -22.18
N GLU A 150 -31.90 -2.58 -22.12
CA GLU A 150 -33.21 -2.79 -21.50
C GLU A 150 -33.26 -4.17 -20.83
N GLY A 151 -34.26 -4.39 -19.97
CA GLY A 151 -34.41 -5.62 -19.21
C GLY A 151 -33.37 -5.79 -18.10
N ASN A 152 -33.33 -7.00 -17.53
CA ASN A 152 -32.37 -7.35 -16.48
C ASN A 152 -31.16 -8.04 -17.11
N ALA A 153 -29.97 -7.66 -16.65
CA ALA A 153 -28.70 -8.29 -17.01
C ALA A 153 -28.19 -9.11 -15.82
N ASP A 154 -27.13 -9.89 -16.04
CA ASP A 154 -26.46 -10.65 -14.96
C ASP A 154 -25.73 -9.72 -13.98
N ILE A 155 -25.25 -8.56 -14.47
CA ILE A 155 -24.57 -7.52 -13.67
C ILE A 155 -25.29 -6.19 -13.90
N MET A 156 -26.03 -5.71 -12.92
CA MET A 156 -26.63 -4.38 -12.93
C MET A 156 -25.68 -3.38 -12.25
N ILE A 157 -25.34 -2.31 -12.95
CA ILE A 157 -24.38 -1.31 -12.52
C ILE A 157 -25.12 -0.01 -12.21
N SER A 158 -24.96 0.49 -10.99
CA SER A 158 -25.57 1.76 -10.59
C SER A 158 -24.65 2.61 -9.71
N PHE A 159 -24.98 3.90 -9.65
CA PHE A 159 -24.37 4.85 -8.75
C PHE A 159 -25.43 5.30 -7.74
N GLY A 160 -25.13 5.27 -6.45
CA GLY A 160 -26.06 5.60 -5.39
C GLY A 160 -25.34 6.22 -4.21
N ALA A 161 -26.05 7.05 -3.43
CA ALA A 161 -25.48 7.67 -2.24
C ALA A 161 -26.15 7.08 -0.99
N ARG A 162 -25.35 6.77 0.03
CA ARG A 162 -25.80 6.26 1.34
C ARG A 162 -26.74 5.08 1.19
N GLU A 163 -27.97 5.13 1.72
CA GLU A 163 -28.97 4.08 1.52
C GLU A 163 -29.50 4.10 0.08
N HIS A 164 -29.20 3.04 -0.66
CA HIS A 164 -29.48 2.93 -2.09
C HIS A 164 -30.28 1.67 -2.47
N GLY A 165 -30.94 1.02 -1.50
CA GLY A 165 -32.00 0.04 -1.76
C GLY A 165 -31.58 -1.42 -1.65
N ASP A 166 -30.38 -1.71 -1.13
CA ASP A 166 -29.83 -3.06 -0.96
C ASP A 166 -29.47 -3.40 0.51
N PHE A 167 -29.80 -2.51 1.46
CA PHE A 167 -29.50 -2.61 2.89
C PHE A 167 -28.01 -2.54 3.27
N ASN A 168 -27.14 -2.19 2.32
CA ASN A 168 -25.71 -1.99 2.53
C ASN A 168 -25.33 -0.51 2.27
N PRO A 169 -25.79 0.44 3.10
CA PRO A 169 -25.60 1.86 2.81
C PRO A 169 -24.13 2.25 2.70
N PHE A 170 -23.83 3.20 1.80
CA PHE A 170 -22.55 3.92 1.75
C PHE A 170 -22.40 4.88 2.94
N ASP A 171 -21.17 5.33 3.19
CA ASP A 171 -20.80 6.19 4.34
C ASP A 171 -20.56 7.66 3.97
N GLY A 172 -20.59 8.01 2.69
CA GLY A 172 -20.27 9.35 2.20
C GLY A 172 -18.83 9.41 1.70
N PRO A 173 -18.24 10.62 1.58
CA PRO A 173 -16.94 10.78 0.90
C PRO A 173 -15.76 10.05 1.59
N ASP A 174 -14.78 9.66 0.76
CA ASP A 174 -13.43 9.14 1.06
C ASP A 174 -13.35 7.76 1.75
N GLY A 175 -14.47 7.15 2.12
CA GLY A 175 -14.53 5.89 2.86
C GLY A 175 -14.79 4.69 1.97
N LEU A 176 -16.06 4.34 1.82
CA LEU A 176 -16.53 3.19 1.07
C LEU A 176 -16.82 3.58 -0.38
N LEU A 177 -15.93 3.18 -1.28
CA LEU A 177 -15.99 3.64 -2.67
C LEU A 177 -17.07 2.96 -3.51
N ALA A 178 -17.23 1.65 -3.30
CA ALA A 178 -18.11 0.80 -4.07
C ALA A 178 -18.29 -0.55 -3.35
N HIS A 179 -19.28 -1.33 -3.79
CA HIS A 179 -19.35 -2.75 -3.50
C HIS A 179 -19.98 -3.53 -4.66
N ALA A 180 -19.79 -4.83 -4.66
CA ALA A 180 -20.46 -5.74 -5.57
C ALA A 180 -20.86 -7.04 -4.88
N TYR A 181 -21.96 -7.63 -5.36
CA TYR A 181 -22.43 -8.92 -4.91
C TYR A 181 -21.81 -10.04 -5.75
N PRO A 182 -21.54 -11.22 -5.14
CA PRO A 182 -21.04 -12.36 -5.89
C PRO A 182 -22.08 -12.88 -6.91
N PRO A 183 -21.67 -13.72 -7.88
CA PRO A 183 -22.55 -14.30 -8.87
C PRO A 183 -23.78 -14.97 -8.26
N GLY A 184 -24.98 -14.65 -8.76
CA GLY A 184 -26.22 -15.17 -8.20
C GLY A 184 -27.48 -14.73 -8.93
N ASN A 185 -28.65 -15.10 -8.40
CA ASN A 185 -29.92 -14.63 -8.91
C ASN A 185 -30.30 -13.29 -8.26
N GLY A 186 -31.13 -12.48 -8.93
CA GLY A 186 -31.62 -11.23 -8.37
C GLY A 186 -30.51 -10.18 -8.35
N ILE A 187 -30.08 -9.76 -7.16
CA ILE A 187 -29.00 -8.79 -6.96
C ILE A 187 -27.60 -9.38 -7.13
N GLY A 188 -27.48 -10.71 -7.28
CA GLY A 188 -26.18 -11.36 -7.44
C GLY A 188 -25.49 -10.88 -8.72
N GLY A 189 -24.24 -10.41 -8.60
CA GLY A 189 -23.50 -9.74 -9.67
C GLY A 189 -23.65 -8.23 -9.70
N ASP A 190 -24.66 -7.65 -9.05
CA ASP A 190 -24.88 -6.21 -9.10
C ASP A 190 -23.72 -5.46 -8.44
N THR A 191 -23.39 -4.31 -9.03
CA THR A 191 -22.24 -3.50 -8.65
C THR A 191 -22.68 -2.06 -8.43
N HIS A 192 -22.43 -1.53 -7.23
CA HIS A 192 -22.84 -0.20 -6.82
C HIS A 192 -21.62 0.65 -6.52
N PHE A 193 -21.61 1.87 -7.05
CA PHE A 193 -20.57 2.88 -6.82
C PHE A 193 -21.14 4.01 -5.96
N ASP A 194 -20.40 4.48 -4.96
CA ASP A 194 -20.85 5.61 -4.14
C ASP A 194 -20.83 6.90 -4.97
N GLU A 195 -21.98 7.57 -5.05
CA GLU A 195 -22.12 8.86 -5.75
C GLU A 195 -21.74 10.06 -4.87
N ASP A 196 -21.51 9.87 -3.56
CA ASP A 196 -20.92 10.91 -2.71
C ASP A 196 -19.40 11.07 -2.98
N GLU A 197 -18.78 10.14 -3.73
CA GLU A 197 -17.38 10.21 -4.17
C GLU A 197 -17.20 10.99 -5.48
N THR A 198 -16.03 11.61 -5.66
CA THR A 198 -15.69 12.27 -6.92
C THR A 198 -14.99 11.32 -7.89
N TRP A 199 -15.68 10.94 -8.96
CA TRP A 199 -15.19 9.95 -9.92
C TRP A 199 -14.31 10.56 -11.00
N THR A 200 -13.09 10.04 -11.13
CA THR A 200 -12.12 10.53 -12.11
C THR A 200 -11.65 9.44 -13.07
N LYS A 201 -10.83 9.87 -14.04
CA LYS A 201 -10.17 8.99 -15.04
C LYS A 201 -8.65 9.04 -14.96
N ASP A 202 -8.10 9.81 -14.03
CA ASP A 202 -6.67 9.99 -13.83
C ASP A 202 -6.30 9.64 -12.39
N PHE A 203 -5.31 10.31 -11.81
CA PHE A 203 -4.75 9.99 -10.50
C PHE A 203 -5.37 10.81 -9.36
N HIS A 204 -6.22 11.79 -9.67
CA HIS A 204 -6.91 12.57 -8.65
C HIS A 204 -8.04 11.71 -8.06
N GLU A 205 -8.11 11.61 -6.73
CA GLU A 205 -9.16 10.88 -6.00
C GLU A 205 -9.35 9.45 -6.54
N PHE A 206 -10.58 9.09 -6.95
CA PHE A 206 -10.96 7.72 -7.24
C PHE A 206 -11.16 7.48 -8.75
N ASN A 207 -10.28 6.65 -9.31
CA ASN A 207 -10.31 6.28 -10.70
C ASN A 207 -11.40 5.23 -10.95
N LEU A 208 -12.49 5.62 -11.61
CA LEU A 208 -13.64 4.75 -11.85
C LEU A 208 -13.27 3.43 -12.57
N PHE A 209 -12.26 3.44 -13.45
CA PHE A 209 -11.83 2.21 -14.12
C PHE A 209 -11.19 1.21 -13.14
N LEU A 210 -10.38 1.68 -12.19
CA LEU A 210 -9.71 0.80 -11.22
C LEU A 210 -10.72 0.23 -10.24
N VAL A 211 -11.57 1.07 -9.66
CA VAL A 211 -12.62 0.62 -8.72
C VAL A 211 -13.58 -0.34 -9.44
N ALA A 212 -14.05 0.00 -10.64
CA ALA A 212 -14.91 -0.91 -11.39
C ALA A 212 -14.23 -2.25 -11.73
N ALA A 213 -12.94 -2.24 -12.06
CA ALA A 213 -12.22 -3.49 -12.32
C ALA A 213 -12.16 -4.38 -11.06
N HIS A 214 -11.94 -3.79 -9.87
CA HIS A 214 -11.98 -4.50 -8.59
C HIS A 214 -13.38 -5.08 -8.32
N GLU A 215 -14.42 -4.24 -8.36
CA GLU A 215 -15.79 -4.69 -8.07
C GLU A 215 -16.28 -5.76 -9.05
N PHE A 216 -15.88 -5.69 -10.32
CA PHE A 216 -16.20 -6.77 -11.26
C PHE A 216 -15.49 -8.07 -10.94
N GLY A 217 -14.37 -8.07 -10.22
CA GLY A 217 -13.80 -9.27 -9.65
C GLY A 217 -14.77 -9.95 -8.70
N HIS A 218 -15.38 -9.19 -7.77
CA HIS A 218 -16.43 -9.67 -6.88
C HIS A 218 -17.67 -10.16 -7.63
N ALA A 219 -18.16 -9.39 -8.60
CA ALA A 219 -19.28 -9.78 -9.47
C ALA A 219 -18.99 -11.04 -10.31
N LEU A 220 -17.73 -11.45 -10.40
CA LEU A 220 -17.28 -12.69 -11.04
C LEU A 220 -16.93 -13.79 -10.04
N GLY A 221 -16.97 -13.54 -8.74
CA GLY A 221 -16.77 -14.54 -7.69
C GLY A 221 -15.44 -14.47 -6.95
N MET A 222 -14.62 -13.46 -7.21
CA MET A 222 -13.33 -13.27 -6.52
C MET A 222 -13.55 -12.69 -5.13
N ALA A 223 -12.82 -13.21 -4.14
CA ALA A 223 -12.72 -12.60 -2.81
C ALA A 223 -11.65 -11.50 -2.80
N HIS A 224 -11.59 -10.73 -1.71
CA HIS A 224 -10.43 -9.88 -1.46
C HIS A 224 -9.15 -10.71 -1.33
N SER A 225 -8.04 -10.16 -1.83
CA SER A 225 -6.69 -10.69 -1.63
C SER A 225 -6.01 -9.97 -0.46
N SER A 226 -5.12 -10.68 0.25
CA SER A 226 -4.22 -10.08 1.24
C SER A 226 -2.88 -9.63 0.62
N ASP A 227 -2.71 -9.76 -0.70
CA ASP A 227 -1.58 -9.22 -1.42
C ASP A 227 -1.81 -7.73 -1.75
N PRO A 228 -1.04 -6.77 -1.20
CA PRO A 228 -1.17 -5.36 -1.55
C PRO A 228 -0.88 -5.06 -3.04
N GLY A 229 -0.29 -6.02 -3.78
CA GLY A 229 -0.07 -5.92 -5.22
C GLY A 229 -1.28 -6.23 -6.10
N SER A 230 -2.26 -6.96 -5.55
CA SER A 230 -3.45 -7.47 -6.22
C SER A 230 -4.47 -6.35 -6.48
N LEU A 231 -5.16 -6.43 -7.62
CA LEU A 231 -6.32 -5.59 -7.90
C LEU A 231 -7.42 -5.85 -6.88
N MET A 232 -7.58 -7.09 -6.40
CA MET A 232 -8.54 -7.50 -5.39
C MET A 232 -8.09 -7.17 -3.95
N TYR A 233 -7.02 -6.41 -3.73
CA TYR A 233 -6.72 -5.86 -2.41
C TYR A 233 -7.81 -4.85 -1.99
N PRO A 234 -8.31 -4.87 -0.74
CA PRO A 234 -9.48 -4.05 -0.37
C PRO A 234 -9.24 -2.55 -0.43
N VAL A 235 -8.02 -2.11 -0.09
CA VAL A 235 -7.68 -0.69 0.00
C VAL A 235 -7.35 -0.15 -1.39
N TYR A 236 -7.95 1.00 -1.72
CA TYR A 236 -7.75 1.63 -3.01
C TYR A 236 -6.30 2.11 -3.19
N SER A 237 -5.74 1.83 -4.36
CA SER A 237 -4.44 2.35 -4.76
C SER A 237 -4.44 2.68 -6.24
N TYR A 238 -3.93 3.86 -6.58
CA TYR A 238 -3.82 4.28 -7.97
C TYR A 238 -2.63 3.60 -8.66
N GLY A 239 -2.88 2.97 -9.82
CA GLY A 239 -1.84 2.36 -10.64
C GLY A 239 -2.09 2.55 -12.13
N LYS A 240 -1.03 2.91 -12.88
CA LYS A 240 -1.06 2.95 -14.35
C LYS A 240 -0.76 1.58 -14.95
N GLY A 241 -1.28 1.34 -16.15
CA GLY A 241 -1.00 0.13 -16.93
C GLY A 241 -2.05 -0.97 -16.72
N TYR A 242 -1.67 -2.20 -17.05
CA TYR A 242 -2.54 -3.37 -16.86
C TYR A 242 -2.72 -3.65 -15.36
N PRO A 243 -3.97 -3.82 -14.86
CA PRO A 243 -4.21 -3.76 -13.42
C PRO A 243 -4.00 -5.08 -12.66
N LEU A 244 -4.12 -6.25 -13.30
CA LEU A 244 -4.05 -7.54 -12.58
C LEU A 244 -2.63 -7.92 -12.17
N SER A 245 -2.51 -8.48 -10.96
CA SER A 245 -1.35 -9.24 -10.47
C SER A 245 -1.40 -10.72 -10.92
N GLU A 246 -0.36 -11.49 -10.57
CA GLU A 246 -0.38 -12.94 -10.79
C GLU A 246 -1.39 -13.64 -9.87
N ASP A 247 -1.53 -13.16 -8.63
CA ASP A 247 -2.57 -13.61 -7.69
C ASP A 247 -3.98 -13.48 -8.29
N ASP A 248 -4.32 -12.32 -8.86
CA ASP A 248 -5.61 -12.08 -9.50
C ASP A 248 -5.88 -13.05 -10.66
N ILE A 249 -4.87 -13.25 -11.52
CA ILE A 249 -4.98 -14.11 -12.70
C ILE A 249 -5.19 -15.56 -12.29
N LYS A 250 -4.41 -16.07 -11.33
CA LYS A 250 -4.56 -17.43 -10.81
C LYS A 250 -5.93 -17.64 -10.19
N GLY A 251 -6.39 -16.68 -9.37
CA GLY A 251 -7.69 -16.74 -8.72
C GLY A 251 -8.83 -16.81 -9.75
N ILE A 252 -8.87 -15.90 -10.72
CA ILE A 252 -9.98 -15.88 -11.70
C ILE A 252 -9.94 -17.08 -12.65
N GLN A 253 -8.75 -17.54 -13.03
CA GLN A 253 -8.59 -18.72 -13.90
C GLN A 253 -8.93 -20.02 -13.16
N SER A 254 -8.81 -20.08 -11.83
CA SER A 254 -9.31 -21.21 -11.06
C SER A 254 -10.84 -21.37 -11.17
N LEU A 255 -11.57 -20.26 -11.38
CA LEU A 255 -13.03 -20.25 -11.56
C LEU A 255 -13.45 -20.54 -13.01
N TYR A 256 -12.80 -19.88 -13.98
CA TYR A 256 -13.26 -19.84 -15.38
C TYR A 256 -12.31 -20.47 -16.40
N GLY A 257 -11.11 -20.86 -15.99
CA GLY A 257 -10.03 -21.32 -16.89
C GLY A 257 -9.29 -20.18 -17.58
N GLU A 258 -8.23 -20.53 -18.30
CA GLU A 258 -7.40 -19.60 -19.07
C GLU A 258 -8.07 -19.15 -20.37
N ASN A 259 -7.77 -17.94 -20.83
CA ASN A 259 -8.20 -17.49 -22.16
C ASN A 259 -7.43 -18.26 -23.27
N PRO A 260 -8.10 -19.04 -24.12
CA PRO A 260 -7.43 -19.78 -25.21
C PRO A 260 -6.81 -18.87 -26.26
N ASN A 261 -7.22 -17.60 -26.34
CA ASN A 261 -6.70 -16.58 -27.26
C ASN A 261 -5.87 -15.53 -26.53
N HIS A 262 -5.28 -15.84 -25.37
CA HIS A 262 -4.58 -14.85 -24.57
C HIS A 262 -3.49 -14.15 -25.40
N ARG A 263 -3.50 -12.82 -25.37
CA ARG A 263 -2.31 -12.05 -25.76
C ARG A 263 -1.30 -12.21 -24.63
N ARG A 264 0.00 -12.15 -24.94
CA ARG A 264 1.05 -12.08 -23.90
C ARG A 264 0.87 -10.81 -23.08
N ILE A 265 0.11 -10.90 -22.01
CA ILE A 265 -0.05 -9.85 -21.01
C ILE A 265 1.06 -10.09 -19.99
N LYS A 266 1.82 -9.05 -19.67
CA LYS A 266 2.74 -9.09 -18.52
C LYS A 266 1.92 -8.61 -17.32
N PRO A 267 1.53 -9.50 -16.39
CA PRO A 267 0.87 -9.06 -15.16
C PRO A 267 1.79 -8.18 -14.33
N LYS A 268 1.17 -7.46 -13.40
CA LYS A 268 1.93 -6.80 -12.34
C LYS A 268 2.56 -7.88 -11.46
N PRO A 269 3.84 -7.73 -11.07
CA PRO A 269 4.40 -8.63 -10.07
C PRO A 269 3.62 -8.49 -8.76
N ASP A 270 3.41 -9.64 -8.11
CA ASP A 270 2.91 -9.73 -6.74
C ASP A 270 3.87 -9.01 -5.78
N ALA A 271 3.43 -8.75 -4.54
CA ALA A 271 4.31 -8.15 -3.56
C ALA A 271 5.53 -9.05 -3.27
N PRO A 272 6.76 -8.50 -3.25
CA PRO A 272 7.96 -9.28 -3.04
C PRO A 272 7.94 -9.94 -1.65
N SER A 273 8.39 -11.19 -1.58
CA SER A 273 8.47 -11.92 -0.31
C SER A 273 9.65 -11.43 0.53
N LYS A 274 9.38 -10.95 1.74
CA LYS A 274 10.42 -10.42 2.63
C LYS A 274 11.52 -11.42 2.99
N CYS A 275 11.21 -12.73 3.02
CA CYS A 275 12.18 -13.78 3.36
C CYS A 275 12.68 -14.56 2.14
N ASP A 276 12.50 -14.02 0.92
CA ASP A 276 13.18 -14.56 -0.26
C ASP A 276 14.70 -14.41 -0.08
N PRO A 277 15.49 -15.50 -0.15
CA PRO A 277 16.95 -15.44 -0.01
C PRO A 277 17.65 -14.60 -1.09
N GLU A 278 17.02 -14.39 -2.24
CA GLU A 278 17.56 -13.59 -3.36
C GLU A 278 17.00 -12.16 -3.38
N LEU A 279 16.32 -11.74 -2.30
CA LEU A 279 15.75 -10.40 -2.21
C LEU A 279 16.84 -9.33 -2.23
N SER A 280 16.78 -8.45 -3.24
CA SER A 280 17.55 -7.20 -3.32
C SER A 280 16.63 -5.99 -3.14
N PHE A 281 17.21 -4.83 -2.82
CA PHE A 281 16.47 -3.57 -2.63
C PHE A 281 16.83 -2.57 -3.72
N ASP A 282 15.83 -1.80 -4.17
CA ASP A 282 16.08 -0.74 -5.16
C ASP A 282 16.53 0.57 -4.49
N ALA A 283 16.15 0.81 -3.23
CA ALA A 283 16.65 1.93 -2.42
C ALA A 283 16.34 1.68 -0.95
N VAL A 284 17.14 2.26 -0.06
CA VAL A 284 16.91 2.24 1.39
C VAL A 284 17.13 3.64 1.92
N THR A 285 16.25 4.12 2.79
CA THR A 285 16.38 5.45 3.37
C THR A 285 15.79 5.53 4.77
N GLU A 286 16.12 6.59 5.50
CA GLU A 286 15.43 6.92 6.74
C GLU A 286 14.32 7.95 6.48
N LEU A 287 13.29 7.92 7.29
CA LEU A 287 12.24 8.95 7.33
C LEU A 287 11.86 9.15 8.79
N ARG A 288 12.35 10.22 9.42
CA ARG A 288 12.02 10.61 10.81
C ARG A 288 12.22 9.48 11.83
N GLY A 289 13.27 8.68 11.65
CA GLY A 289 13.64 7.57 12.54
C GLY A 289 13.05 6.21 12.15
N GLU A 290 12.29 6.14 11.06
CA GLU A 290 11.86 4.88 10.44
C GLU A 290 12.78 4.52 9.28
N THR A 291 12.93 3.23 9.00
CA THR A 291 13.63 2.77 7.79
C THR A 291 12.58 2.44 6.73
N ILE A 292 12.75 3.05 5.55
CA ILE A 292 11.93 2.79 4.36
C ILE A 292 12.79 2.05 3.34
N ILE A 293 12.34 0.87 2.92
CA ILE A 293 13.05 0.00 1.96
C ILE A 293 12.19 -0.14 0.71
N PHE A 294 12.64 0.39 -0.42
CA PHE A 294 11.92 0.33 -1.68
C PHE A 294 12.29 -0.92 -2.48
N LYS A 295 11.28 -1.57 -3.05
CA LYS A 295 11.44 -2.68 -3.99
C LYS A 295 10.31 -2.71 -5.01
N ASP A 296 10.69 -2.62 -6.27
CA ASP A 296 9.81 -2.53 -7.42
C ASP A 296 8.79 -1.41 -7.24
N ARG A 297 7.54 -1.77 -6.96
CA ARG A 297 6.42 -0.83 -6.73
C ARG A 297 5.94 -0.77 -5.30
N PHE A 298 6.67 -1.42 -4.41
CA PHE A 298 6.37 -1.57 -2.99
C PHE A 298 7.46 -0.90 -2.16
N TYR A 299 7.13 -0.68 -0.90
CA TYR A 299 8.14 -0.45 0.11
C TYR A 299 7.79 -1.18 1.40
N TRP A 300 8.82 -1.48 2.19
CA TRP A 300 8.67 -1.84 3.59
C TRP A 300 8.94 -0.64 4.48
N ARG A 301 8.10 -0.48 5.51
CA ARG A 301 8.29 0.46 6.60
C ARG A 301 8.68 -0.31 7.85
N LEU A 302 9.81 0.08 8.45
CA LEU A 302 10.31 -0.51 9.69
C LEU A 302 10.30 0.57 10.76
N HIS A 303 9.51 0.35 11.79
CA HIS A 303 9.41 1.22 12.94
C HIS A 303 9.89 0.49 14.20
N SER A 304 10.67 1.19 15.03
CA SER A 304 11.39 0.59 16.17
C SER A 304 10.48 -0.13 17.20
N GLN A 305 9.19 0.21 17.25
CA GLN A 305 8.23 -0.35 18.20
C GLN A 305 7.41 -1.50 17.63
N ILE A 306 7.46 -1.75 16.32
CA ILE A 306 6.67 -2.80 15.66
C ILE A 306 7.66 -3.85 15.12
N PRO A 307 7.59 -5.11 15.60
CA PRO A 307 8.53 -6.16 15.20
C PRO A 307 8.40 -6.57 13.74
N GLU A 308 7.24 -6.39 13.12
CA GLU A 308 6.98 -6.87 11.77
C GLU A 308 7.06 -5.72 10.76
N PRO A 309 7.91 -5.80 9.72
CA PRO A 309 7.94 -4.80 8.65
C PRO A 309 6.61 -4.75 7.90
N GLU A 310 6.05 -3.56 7.73
CA GLU A 310 4.80 -3.34 7.00
C GLU A 310 5.08 -3.13 5.53
N GLN A 311 4.37 -3.84 4.65
CA GLN A 311 4.55 -3.75 3.21
C GLN A 311 3.35 -3.09 2.54
N THR A 312 3.60 -2.07 1.72
CA THR A 312 2.54 -1.36 0.99
C THR A 312 3.03 -0.86 -0.37
N LEU A 313 2.11 -0.38 -1.20
CA LEU A 313 2.40 0.21 -2.51
C LEU A 313 2.94 1.63 -2.33
N ILE A 314 4.01 1.96 -3.07
CA ILE A 314 4.56 3.32 -3.11
C ILE A 314 3.49 4.35 -3.46
N LYS A 315 2.60 4.01 -4.41
CA LYS A 315 1.55 4.89 -4.90
C LYS A 315 0.38 5.09 -3.94
N SER A 316 0.20 4.22 -2.96
CA SER A 316 -0.80 4.44 -1.90
C SER A 316 -0.38 5.61 -1.01
N THR A 317 0.92 5.68 -0.70
CA THR A 317 1.47 6.71 0.21
C THR A 317 1.91 7.97 -0.53
N TRP A 318 2.53 7.82 -1.70
CA TRP A 318 3.07 8.93 -2.50
C TRP A 318 2.58 8.85 -3.95
N PRO A 319 1.36 9.31 -4.25
CA PRO A 319 0.78 9.27 -5.60
C PRO A 319 1.58 10.05 -6.65
N GLU A 320 2.40 11.02 -6.25
CA GLU A 320 3.12 11.94 -7.14
C GLU A 320 4.52 11.47 -7.56
N ILE A 321 5.12 10.50 -6.84
CA ILE A 321 6.45 9.96 -7.18
C ILE A 321 6.34 8.75 -8.13
N PRO A 322 7.40 8.35 -8.83
CA PRO A 322 7.34 7.21 -9.76
C PRO A 322 7.02 5.89 -9.06
N ASN A 323 6.54 4.91 -9.84
CA ASN A 323 6.27 3.56 -9.34
C ASN A 323 7.53 2.79 -8.94
N LYS A 324 8.72 3.25 -9.29
CA LYS A 324 9.99 2.64 -8.93
C LYS A 324 10.96 3.73 -8.52
N VAL A 325 11.59 3.53 -7.37
CA VAL A 325 12.63 4.39 -6.82
C VAL A 325 13.97 3.77 -7.16
N ASP A 326 14.91 4.57 -7.65
CA ASP A 326 16.26 4.14 -8.00
C ASP A 326 17.27 4.39 -6.89
N ALA A 327 17.06 5.43 -6.09
CA ALA A 327 17.87 5.76 -4.92
C ALA A 327 17.09 6.72 -4.01
N ALA A 328 17.37 6.74 -2.71
CA ALA A 328 16.70 7.63 -1.78
C ALA A 328 17.60 7.98 -0.59
N TYR A 329 17.54 9.22 -0.09
CA TYR A 329 18.21 9.60 1.16
C TYR A 329 17.40 10.64 1.93
N GLU A 330 17.49 10.61 3.26
CA GLU A 330 16.97 11.68 4.12
C GLU A 330 17.99 12.81 4.22
N ASN A 331 17.54 14.04 4.01
CA ASN A 331 18.24 15.22 4.47
C ASN A 331 17.61 15.69 5.80
N PRO A 332 18.22 15.35 6.95
CA PRO A 332 17.65 15.68 8.25
C PRO A 332 17.69 17.18 8.55
N GLU A 333 18.63 17.94 7.97
CA GLU A 333 18.71 19.41 8.19
C GLU A 333 17.50 20.13 7.57
N LYS A 334 16.99 19.60 6.47
CA LYS A 334 15.86 20.17 5.71
C LYS A 334 14.54 19.46 6.00
N ASP A 335 14.55 18.39 6.81
CA ASP A 335 13.40 17.50 7.07
C ASP A 335 12.72 17.06 5.77
N VAL A 336 13.53 16.58 4.82
CA VAL A 336 13.03 16.07 3.54
C VAL A 336 13.71 14.77 3.15
N VAL A 337 12.96 13.86 2.51
CA VAL A 337 13.51 12.71 1.80
C VAL A 337 13.63 13.05 0.33
N ILE A 338 14.83 12.86 -0.23
CA ILE A 338 15.09 13.02 -1.66
C ILE A 338 14.98 11.65 -2.32
N ILE A 339 14.12 11.54 -3.32
CA ILE A 339 13.87 10.34 -4.10
C ILE A 339 14.40 10.53 -5.52
N PHE A 340 15.15 9.56 -6.04
CA PHE A 340 15.66 9.54 -7.40
C PHE A 340 14.94 8.49 -8.24
N SER A 341 14.66 8.83 -9.51
CA SER A 341 14.15 7.89 -10.50
C SER A 341 14.50 8.39 -11.90
N GLY A 342 15.35 7.65 -12.60
CA GLY A 342 16.02 8.05 -13.83
C GLY A 342 16.71 9.40 -13.69
N ILE A 343 16.45 10.31 -14.64
CA ILE A 343 17.10 11.64 -14.69
C ILE A 343 16.45 12.68 -13.75
N LYS A 344 15.50 12.28 -12.91
CA LYS A 344 14.71 13.18 -12.06
C LYS A 344 14.88 12.85 -10.58
N MET A 345 14.68 13.87 -9.76
CA MET A 345 14.57 13.78 -8.31
C MET A 345 13.28 14.44 -7.82
N TRP A 346 12.74 13.94 -6.73
CA TRP A 346 11.61 14.46 -5.96
C TRP A 346 12.08 14.75 -4.55
N ALA A 347 11.45 15.70 -3.87
CA ALA A 347 11.67 15.93 -2.44
C ALA A 347 10.33 15.82 -1.73
N LEU A 348 10.31 15.05 -0.63
CA LEU A 348 9.12 14.78 0.16
C LEU A 348 9.33 15.31 1.58
N ASN A 349 8.32 15.97 2.14
CA ASN A 349 8.22 16.23 3.58
C ASN A 349 7.07 15.37 4.14
N GLY A 350 7.42 14.25 4.75
CA GLY A 350 6.46 13.21 5.12
C GLY A 350 5.71 12.69 3.89
N TYR A 351 4.39 12.90 3.85
CA TYR A 351 3.52 12.49 2.75
C TYR A 351 3.45 13.50 1.59
N ASN A 352 3.94 14.73 1.78
CA ASN A 352 3.73 15.82 0.84
C ASN A 352 4.91 16.01 -0.11
N LEU A 353 4.63 16.20 -1.40
CA LEU A 353 5.62 16.65 -2.37
C LEU A 353 5.99 18.12 -2.11
N VAL A 354 7.30 18.40 -2.10
CA VAL A 354 7.81 19.77 -1.94
C VAL A 354 7.65 20.55 -3.24
N ASP A 355 7.20 21.79 -3.13
CA ASP A 355 7.02 22.70 -4.26
C ASP A 355 8.27 22.83 -5.15
N GLY A 356 8.04 22.84 -6.45
CA GLY A 356 9.09 22.97 -7.47
C GLY A 356 9.81 21.66 -7.81
N TYR A 357 9.35 20.52 -7.28
CA TYR A 357 9.74 19.18 -7.72
C TYR A 357 8.69 18.56 -8.67
N PRO A 358 9.07 17.61 -9.53
CA PRO A 358 10.41 17.05 -9.70
C PRO A 358 11.41 17.98 -10.39
N LYS A 359 12.68 17.83 -10.03
CA LYS A 359 13.83 18.50 -10.67
C LYS A 359 14.71 17.48 -11.38
N TYR A 360 15.55 17.93 -12.31
CA TYR A 360 16.52 17.05 -12.95
C TYR A 360 17.77 16.86 -12.08
N ILE A 361 18.35 15.65 -12.07
CA ILE A 361 19.53 15.31 -11.25
C ILE A 361 20.78 16.14 -11.59
N HIS A 362 20.93 16.60 -12.84
CA HIS A 362 22.04 17.49 -13.22
C HIS A 362 22.03 18.84 -12.48
N LYS A 363 20.90 19.21 -11.84
CA LYS A 363 20.82 20.39 -10.96
C LYS A 363 21.66 20.23 -9.68
N LEU A 364 22.04 19.01 -9.31
CA LEU A 364 22.98 18.73 -8.23
C LEU A 364 24.45 18.98 -8.64
N GLY A 365 24.72 19.27 -9.93
CA GLY A 365 26.08 19.41 -10.45
C GLY A 365 26.61 18.16 -11.16
N LEU A 366 25.78 17.10 -11.28
CA LEU A 366 26.15 15.89 -12.03
C LEU A 366 26.27 16.15 -13.54
N PRO A 367 27.22 15.50 -14.24
CA PRO A 367 27.31 15.55 -15.70
C PRO A 367 26.02 15.07 -16.38
N LYS A 368 25.68 15.63 -17.54
CA LYS A 368 24.48 15.22 -18.32
C LYS A 368 24.55 13.79 -18.86
N THR A 369 25.73 13.17 -18.83
CA THR A 369 25.95 11.76 -19.17
C THR A 369 25.34 10.83 -18.14
N VAL A 370 25.32 11.23 -16.87
CA VAL A 370 24.67 10.48 -15.79
C VAL A 370 23.16 10.47 -16.02
N ARG A 371 22.58 9.27 -16.15
CA ARG A 371 21.15 9.08 -16.48
C ARG A 371 20.31 8.58 -15.31
N LYS A 372 20.95 8.05 -14.28
CA LYS A 372 20.34 7.48 -13.07
C LYS A 372 21.37 7.58 -11.93
N ILE A 373 20.88 7.57 -10.69
CA ILE A 373 21.68 7.35 -9.49
C ILE A 373 21.26 5.99 -8.94
N ASP A 374 22.23 5.13 -8.63
CA ASP A 374 22.00 3.74 -8.22
C ASP A 374 21.82 3.62 -6.71
N ALA A 375 22.54 4.44 -5.94
CA ALA A 375 22.30 4.57 -4.50
C ALA A 375 22.61 5.99 -4.01
N ALA A 376 22.01 6.39 -2.90
CA ALA A 376 22.27 7.67 -2.26
C ALA A 376 22.21 7.54 -0.75
N VAL A 377 23.08 8.24 -0.03
CA VAL A 377 23.07 8.22 1.44
C VAL A 377 23.61 9.53 2.01
N ASN A 378 22.94 10.07 3.02
CA ASN A 378 23.45 11.21 3.79
C ASN A 378 24.19 10.72 5.03
N ILE A 379 25.45 11.14 5.17
CA ILE A 379 26.27 10.85 6.34
C ILE A 379 26.11 12.02 7.31
N ARG A 380 25.17 11.87 8.25
CA ARG A 380 24.75 12.92 9.20
C ARG A 380 25.93 13.62 9.89
N ASP A 381 26.95 12.85 10.30
CA ASP A 381 28.12 13.36 11.01
C ASP A 381 29.00 14.31 10.18
N THR A 382 28.88 14.28 8.85
CA THR A 382 29.74 15.05 7.93
C THR A 382 28.99 16.13 7.15
N GLY A 383 27.65 16.07 7.12
CA GLY A 383 26.82 16.91 6.26
C GLY A 383 27.00 16.61 4.76
N LYS A 384 27.60 15.47 4.41
CA LYS A 384 27.83 15.04 3.04
C LYS A 384 26.79 14.02 2.62
N THR A 385 26.32 14.15 1.39
CA THR A 385 25.51 13.15 0.70
C THR A 385 26.37 12.47 -0.35
N LEU A 386 26.46 11.15 -0.29
CA LEU A 386 27.13 10.35 -1.32
C LEU A 386 26.10 9.88 -2.35
N LEU A 387 26.44 10.01 -3.63
CA LEU A 387 25.63 9.58 -4.76
C LEU A 387 26.44 8.57 -5.59
N PHE A 388 25.96 7.34 -5.69
CA PHE A 388 26.63 6.23 -6.38
C PHE A 388 26.03 6.08 -7.78
N VAL A 389 26.88 5.92 -8.79
CA VAL A 389 26.51 5.70 -10.20
C VAL A 389 27.53 4.77 -10.83
N GLU A 390 27.09 3.60 -11.30
CA GLU A 390 27.95 2.55 -11.85
C GLU A 390 29.10 2.25 -10.86
N GLU A 391 30.36 2.29 -11.32
CA GLU A 391 31.56 1.99 -10.52
C GLU A 391 32.11 3.22 -9.74
N GLU A 392 31.42 4.35 -9.80
CA GLU A 392 31.86 5.65 -9.29
C GLU A 392 30.87 6.25 -8.28
N TYR A 393 31.36 7.16 -7.44
CA TYR A 393 30.50 7.97 -6.57
C TYR A 393 30.90 9.44 -6.56
N TRP A 394 29.96 10.29 -6.15
CA TRP A 394 30.11 11.73 -5.97
C TRP A 394 29.80 12.10 -4.52
N SER A 395 30.51 13.09 -3.97
CA SER A 395 30.17 13.71 -2.69
C SER A 395 29.53 15.08 -2.92
N TYR A 396 28.35 15.28 -2.35
CA TYR A 396 27.59 16.52 -2.38
C TYR A 396 27.56 17.15 -0.99
N ASP A 397 27.96 18.41 -0.89
CA ASP A 397 27.96 19.17 0.36
C ASP A 397 26.60 19.87 0.53
N GLU A 398 25.79 19.37 1.47
CA GLU A 398 24.40 19.84 1.67
C GLU A 398 24.33 21.29 2.15
N ARG A 399 25.36 21.77 2.84
CA ARG A 399 25.46 23.12 3.40
C ARG A 399 25.76 24.15 2.32
N THR A 400 26.66 23.83 1.39
CA THR A 400 26.99 24.71 0.26
C THR A 400 26.06 24.52 -0.94
N GLY A 401 25.41 23.36 -1.03
CA GLY A 401 24.56 22.98 -2.16
C GLY A 401 25.36 22.70 -3.44
N THR A 402 26.58 22.17 -3.31
CA THR A 402 27.48 21.92 -4.45
C THR A 402 28.23 20.58 -4.32
N MET A 403 28.67 20.02 -5.45
CA MET A 403 29.54 18.85 -5.46
C MET A 403 30.93 19.21 -4.95
N ASP A 404 31.51 18.34 -4.13
CA ASP A 404 32.90 18.45 -3.70
C ASP A 404 33.85 18.31 -4.89
N SER A 405 34.99 19.00 -4.82
CA SER A 405 36.04 18.90 -5.85
C SER A 405 36.75 17.54 -5.80
N GLY A 406 37.16 17.02 -6.97
CA GLY A 406 37.89 15.76 -7.06
C GLY A 406 37.02 14.52 -7.25
N TYR A 407 35.74 14.74 -7.62
CA TYR A 407 34.76 13.70 -7.94
C TYR A 407 34.43 13.67 -9.44
N PRO A 408 34.06 12.51 -10.02
CA PRO A 408 33.83 11.21 -9.34
C PRO A 408 35.10 10.55 -8.79
N ARG A 409 34.91 9.59 -7.88
CA ARG A 409 35.95 8.70 -7.35
C ARG A 409 35.49 7.24 -7.44
N SER A 410 36.43 6.31 -7.53
CA SER A 410 36.14 4.87 -7.59
C SER A 410 35.56 4.36 -6.28
N ILE A 411 34.49 3.57 -6.37
CA ILE A 411 33.86 2.89 -5.22
C ILE A 411 34.84 1.87 -4.63
N GLU A 412 35.43 1.02 -5.46
CA GLU A 412 36.34 -0.06 -5.02
C GLU A 412 37.56 0.50 -4.26
N GLU A 413 38.13 1.62 -4.72
CA GLU A 413 39.31 2.23 -4.09
C GLU A 413 39.00 2.88 -2.72
N ASP A 414 37.85 3.55 -2.59
CA ASP A 414 37.49 4.31 -1.40
C ASP A 414 36.69 3.50 -0.37
N PHE A 415 35.96 2.48 -0.81
CA PHE A 415 35.15 1.58 0.00
C PHE A 415 35.61 0.12 -0.12
N PRO A 416 36.87 -0.20 0.23
CA PRO A 416 37.41 -1.53 0.02
C PRO A 416 36.58 -2.62 0.73
N GLY A 417 36.20 -3.64 -0.05
CA GLY A 417 35.50 -4.83 0.43
C GLY A 417 33.99 -4.86 0.17
N ILE A 418 33.38 -3.80 -0.38
CA ILE A 418 31.96 -3.82 -0.76
C ILE A 418 31.71 -4.18 -2.23
N GLY A 419 32.76 -4.19 -3.05
CA GLY A 419 32.65 -4.32 -4.50
C GLY A 419 32.81 -2.96 -5.20
N ASP A 420 32.34 -2.89 -6.44
CA ASP A 420 32.34 -1.73 -7.31
C ASP A 420 30.93 -1.16 -7.54
N GLU A 421 29.86 -1.92 -7.27
CA GLU A 421 28.47 -1.47 -7.43
C GLU A 421 27.71 -1.38 -6.10
N VAL A 422 26.70 -0.50 -6.05
CA VAL A 422 25.83 -0.29 -4.89
C VAL A 422 24.38 -0.08 -5.36
N ASP A 423 23.48 -0.98 -4.97
CA ASP A 423 22.06 -0.95 -5.32
C ASP A 423 21.25 -0.06 -4.35
N ALA A 424 21.67 0.00 -3.09
CA ALA A 424 21.09 0.88 -2.08
C ALA A 424 22.09 1.18 -0.96
N ALA A 425 21.90 2.31 -0.28
CA ALA A 425 22.74 2.68 0.84
C ALA A 425 21.93 3.39 1.93
N ALA A 426 22.19 3.08 3.20
CA ALA A 426 21.60 3.75 4.35
C ALA A 426 22.68 4.10 5.38
N TYR A 427 22.41 5.09 6.24
CA TYR A 427 23.33 5.46 7.31
C TYR A 427 22.61 5.39 8.65
N HIS A 428 22.96 4.39 9.45
CA HIS A 428 22.27 4.07 10.69
C HIS A 428 23.26 3.71 11.80
N PHE A 429 23.01 4.15 13.04
CA PHE A 429 23.89 3.89 14.20
C PHE A 429 25.39 4.19 13.99
N GLY A 430 25.73 5.16 13.15
CA GLY A 430 27.12 5.52 12.86
C GLY A 430 27.82 4.67 11.79
N TYR A 431 27.09 3.75 11.14
CA TYR A 431 27.60 2.88 10.09
C TYR A 431 26.88 3.14 8.77
N LEU A 432 27.61 2.93 7.67
CA LEU A 432 27.03 2.83 6.34
C LEU A 432 26.58 1.40 6.11
N TYR A 433 25.37 1.22 5.63
CA TYR A 433 24.84 -0.06 5.21
C TYR A 433 24.71 -0.04 3.70
N PHE A 434 25.61 -0.75 3.02
CA PHE A 434 25.58 -0.90 1.56
C PHE A 434 24.86 -2.18 1.19
N TYR A 435 24.07 -2.12 0.13
CA TYR A 435 23.36 -3.26 -0.43
C TYR A 435 23.79 -3.44 -1.87
N HIS A 436 24.10 -4.68 -2.24
CA HIS A 436 24.36 -5.07 -3.62
C HIS A 436 23.87 -6.50 -3.81
N GLU A 437 22.99 -6.69 -4.79
CA GLU A 437 22.19 -7.90 -4.96
C GLU A 437 21.51 -8.31 -3.64
N HIS A 438 21.72 -9.53 -3.19
CA HIS A 438 21.13 -10.11 -1.98
C HIS A 438 22.04 -9.97 -0.74
N ILE A 439 23.08 -9.14 -0.81
CA ILE A 439 24.11 -8.97 0.23
C ILE A 439 24.04 -7.56 0.84
N GLN A 440 24.20 -7.49 2.16
CA GLN A 440 24.33 -6.26 2.93
C GLN A 440 25.72 -6.18 3.59
N PHE A 441 26.39 -5.05 3.44
CA PHE A 441 27.67 -4.74 4.07
C PHE A 441 27.48 -3.65 5.13
N GLU A 442 27.73 -3.97 6.39
CA GLU A 442 27.87 -2.98 7.45
C GLU A 442 29.30 -2.42 7.40
N TYR A 443 29.45 -1.14 7.12
CA TYR A 443 30.71 -0.49 6.81
C TYR A 443 31.01 0.67 7.76
N SER A 444 32.21 0.67 8.34
CA SER A 444 32.68 1.75 9.19
C SER A 444 33.38 2.82 8.34
N TYR A 445 32.72 3.97 8.15
CA TYR A 445 33.26 5.08 7.36
C TYR A 445 34.60 5.61 7.91
N ASN A 446 34.75 5.65 9.25
CA ASN A 446 35.96 6.13 9.90
C ASN A 446 37.16 5.19 9.77
N SER A 447 36.93 3.88 9.90
CA SER A 447 38.01 2.88 9.81
C SER A 447 38.22 2.33 8.39
N ARG A 448 37.35 2.72 7.45
CA ARG A 448 37.33 2.29 6.05
C ARG A 448 37.35 0.77 5.90
N LYS A 449 36.44 0.11 6.61
CA LYS A 449 36.39 -1.36 6.65
C LYS A 449 34.98 -1.89 6.76
N VAL A 450 34.73 -3.01 6.07
CA VAL A 450 33.56 -3.87 6.29
C VAL A 450 33.64 -4.51 7.68
N MET A 451 32.63 -4.24 8.50
CA MET A 451 32.48 -4.78 9.85
C MET A 451 31.76 -6.12 9.82
N ARG A 452 30.70 -6.24 9.01
CA ARG A 452 29.86 -7.44 8.89
C ARG A 452 29.31 -7.57 7.47
N ILE A 453 29.12 -8.81 7.04
CA ILE A 453 28.44 -9.17 5.78
C ILE A 453 27.23 -10.02 6.16
N MET A 454 26.06 -9.63 5.68
CA MET A 454 24.77 -10.24 5.98
C MET A 454 23.95 -10.38 4.71
N ARG A 455 22.82 -11.10 4.76
CA ARG A 455 21.84 -11.04 3.67
C ARG A 455 21.09 -9.73 3.71
N ALA A 456 20.72 -9.18 2.56
CA ALA A 456 19.95 -7.95 2.45
C ALA A 456 18.65 -8.03 3.26
N ASN A 457 17.94 -9.17 3.18
CA ASN A 457 16.69 -9.38 3.90
C ASN A 457 16.82 -9.56 5.43
N SER A 458 18.04 -9.58 5.99
CA SER A 458 18.21 -9.69 7.45
C SER A 458 17.61 -8.51 8.21
N ILE A 459 17.51 -7.34 7.56
CA ILE A 459 16.84 -6.16 8.10
C ILE A 459 15.31 -6.35 8.23
N LEU A 460 14.73 -7.32 7.51
CA LEU A 460 13.29 -7.62 7.49
C LEU A 460 12.87 -8.76 8.45
N ASN A 461 13.72 -9.08 9.43
CA ASN A 461 13.52 -10.16 10.42
C ASN A 461 13.38 -11.55 9.79
N CYS A 462 14.23 -11.81 8.79
CA CYS A 462 14.58 -13.11 8.25
C CYS A 462 16.05 -13.41 8.59
#